data_AF-A0A1E3IXV1-F1
#
_entry.id   AF-A0A1E3IXV1-F1
#
_cell.length_a   1.000
_cell.length_b   1.000
_cell.length_c   1.000
_cell.angle_alpha   90.00
_cell.angle_beta   90.00
_cell.angle_gamma   90.00
#
_symmetry.space_group_name_H-M   'P 1'
#
loop_
_entity.id
_entity.type
_entity.pdbx_description
1 polymer ?
#
loop_
_entity_poly.entity_id
_entity_poly.type
_entity_poly.pdbx_seq_one_letter_code
_entity_poly.pdbx_strand_id
1 'polypeptide(L)'
;MTAAVKVGLKGSVILNDPRFNKGSAFTRKERKEFGLRGRLPFSVDTIEDQMERAYEQYKSCESNILKNSFLQSMKAQNWTLFYALLEKHLLEMFPIIYTPTEADAIEGYSHLFRRSEGLYLSPPEDRHMEEDFLDACEGRQLELIVVSDAEAILGIGDQGSGGIGISTAKAVIYSLIAGVDPDKCLAITLDVGTNNKSLLDDPLYIGYREKRLRGEPYDSFVNKFVDLVRKHQSKCLLHFEDFGVTNAEKLLSRYRKKHCIFNDDIQGTGAVTLAALQAAISITKSSLRDQRIVIYGAGSAGLGIARQLRDAISLETGVKSSAEAGRQFWLIDKHGLIKKSLGGDNIRSEIDDDFIRDERGWGDDTTSLEEVIKQVKPTVLIGTSTHAGAFNERVVKEMSKHVERPIIFPLSNPTRLCEAQPKDINRWSDGKALIATGSPFPPVDIPHANKKYVIAECNNALIYPGLGLGAILAEASKMTDKMIAAGAQRLGQLAPCVQEKNPDKSLLPDFGDAQEVNFEVALAVLNQAIEEGVSRRKDIPKTKQDMIQWAKTKRWSPKYVDFEFDPDGLK
;
A
#
# COMPACT_ATOMS: atom_id res chain seq x y z
N MET A 1 13.42 -0.02 33.50
CA MET A 1 12.00 -0.35 33.73
C MET A 1 11.18 0.76 33.10
N THR A 2 10.40 0.44 32.07
CA THR A 2 9.38 1.36 31.53
C THR A 2 8.33 1.62 32.61
N ALA A 3 7.88 2.86 32.75
CA ALA A 3 6.82 3.19 33.69
C ALA A 3 5.53 2.43 33.34
N ALA A 4 4.76 2.02 34.35
CA ALA A 4 3.47 1.37 34.13
C ALA A 4 2.50 2.34 33.43
N VAL A 5 1.67 1.81 32.52
CA VAL A 5 0.63 2.58 31.86
C VAL A 5 -0.59 2.68 32.76
N LYS A 6 -1.05 3.90 32.99
CA LYS A 6 -2.22 4.21 33.80
C LYS A 6 -3.50 3.95 33.02
N VAL A 7 -4.35 3.06 33.51
CA VAL A 7 -5.59 2.62 32.83
C VAL A 7 -6.79 2.79 33.76
N GLY A 8 -7.84 3.44 33.25
CA GLY A 8 -9.09 3.73 33.97
C GLY A 8 -10.19 2.67 33.81
N LEU A 9 -10.00 1.70 32.92
CA LEU A 9 -10.94 0.60 32.72
C LEU A 9 -10.80 -0.49 33.78
N LYS A 10 -11.90 -1.15 34.14
CA LYS A 10 -11.93 -2.24 35.14
C LYS A 10 -12.93 -3.34 34.79
N GLY A 11 -12.78 -4.49 35.44
CA GLY A 11 -13.75 -5.58 35.41
C GLY A 11 -13.96 -6.10 33.99
N SER A 12 -15.21 -6.20 33.55
CA SER A 12 -15.52 -6.63 32.18
C SER A 12 -15.15 -5.60 31.13
N VAL A 13 -15.03 -4.31 31.45
CA VAL A 13 -14.76 -3.27 30.45
C VAL A 13 -13.35 -3.43 29.88
N ILE A 14 -12.33 -3.54 30.75
CA ILE A 14 -10.95 -3.77 30.31
C ILE A 14 -10.74 -5.12 29.60
N LEU A 15 -11.55 -6.13 29.92
CA LEU A 15 -11.50 -7.43 29.24
C LEU A 15 -12.09 -7.39 27.81
N ASN A 16 -12.95 -6.42 27.52
CA ASN A 16 -13.62 -6.27 26.22
C ASN A 16 -13.06 -5.13 25.37
N ASP A 17 -12.13 -4.34 25.91
CA ASP A 17 -11.34 -3.38 25.15
C ASP A 17 -10.08 -4.08 24.60
N PRO A 18 -9.96 -4.27 23.28
CA PRO A 18 -8.86 -5.04 22.71
C PRO A 18 -7.49 -4.35 22.82
N ARG A 19 -7.44 -3.05 23.11
CA ARG A 19 -6.20 -2.30 23.33
C ARG A 19 -5.56 -2.66 24.66
N PHE A 20 -6.40 -2.82 25.68
CA PHE A 20 -5.97 -3.09 27.06
C PHE A 20 -6.12 -4.55 27.47
N ASN A 21 -6.86 -5.37 26.73
CA ASN A 21 -7.03 -6.76 27.12
C ASN A 21 -5.72 -7.54 26.95
N LYS A 22 -5.26 -8.17 28.04
CA LYS A 22 -4.14 -9.13 28.04
C LYS A 22 -4.59 -10.59 28.13
N GLY A 23 -5.90 -10.85 28.22
CA GLY A 23 -6.44 -12.19 28.44
C GLY A 23 -5.83 -12.88 29.66
N SER A 24 -5.34 -14.10 29.49
CA SER A 24 -4.66 -14.86 30.55
C SER A 24 -3.33 -14.25 31.03
N ALA A 25 -2.73 -13.31 30.29
CA ALA A 25 -1.46 -12.68 30.64
C ALA A 25 -1.58 -11.55 31.68
N PHE A 26 -2.79 -11.16 32.11
CA PHE A 26 -2.94 -10.29 33.27
C PHE A 26 -2.29 -10.92 34.51
N THR A 27 -1.34 -10.21 35.12
CA THR A 27 -0.62 -10.68 36.31
C THR A 27 -1.55 -10.81 37.52
N ARG A 28 -1.12 -11.53 38.57
CA ARG A 28 -1.90 -11.62 39.82
C ARG A 28 -2.17 -10.27 40.46
N LYS A 29 -1.21 -9.34 40.35
CA LYS A 29 -1.32 -7.96 40.83
C LYS A 29 -2.39 -7.22 40.04
N GLU A 30 -2.27 -7.21 38.71
CA GLU A 30 -3.25 -6.56 37.83
C GLU A 30 -4.65 -7.15 38.02
N ARG A 31 -4.79 -8.49 38.12
CA ARG A 31 -6.10 -9.10 38.37
C ARG A 31 -6.74 -8.64 39.67
N LYS A 32 -5.95 -8.34 40.71
CA LYS A 32 -6.46 -7.74 41.96
C LYS A 32 -6.88 -6.29 41.71
N GLU A 33 -5.99 -5.49 41.16
CA GLU A 33 -6.18 -4.05 40.98
C GLU A 33 -7.32 -3.71 40.03
N PHE A 34 -7.47 -4.46 38.95
CA PHE A 34 -8.48 -4.27 37.91
C PHE A 34 -9.78 -5.06 38.15
N GLY A 35 -9.90 -5.80 39.26
CA GLY A 35 -11.13 -6.54 39.60
C GLY A 35 -11.39 -7.76 38.69
N LEU A 36 -10.34 -8.47 38.30
CA LEU A 36 -10.38 -9.62 37.37
C LEU A 36 -10.25 -10.98 38.09
N ARG A 37 -10.11 -10.99 39.42
CA ARG A 37 -10.13 -12.24 40.22
C ARG A 37 -11.45 -12.98 40.00
N GLY A 38 -11.38 -14.26 39.65
CA GLY A 38 -12.54 -15.09 39.33
C GLY A 38 -13.13 -14.87 37.93
N ARG A 39 -12.61 -13.91 37.14
CA ARG A 39 -13.04 -13.65 35.74
C ARG A 39 -12.16 -14.33 34.70
N LEU A 40 -10.99 -14.81 35.10
CA LEU A 40 -9.99 -15.44 34.23
C LEU A 40 -9.59 -16.80 34.80
N PRO A 41 -9.20 -17.78 33.95
CA PRO A 41 -8.64 -19.06 34.39
C PRO A 41 -7.45 -18.88 35.35
N PHE A 42 -7.15 -19.89 36.16
CA PHE A 42 -6.14 -19.76 37.21
C PHE A 42 -4.76 -19.42 36.66
N SER A 43 -4.26 -20.07 35.61
CA SER A 43 -2.90 -19.80 35.07
C SER A 43 -2.70 -18.35 34.64
N VAL A 44 -1.47 -17.84 34.80
CA VAL A 44 -1.00 -16.58 34.23
C VAL A 44 -0.05 -16.95 33.12
N ASP A 45 -0.47 -16.72 31.88
CA ASP A 45 0.29 -17.11 30.69
C ASP A 45 1.30 -16.01 30.32
N THR A 46 2.40 -16.38 29.67
CA THR A 46 3.22 -15.40 28.94
C THR A 46 2.58 -15.07 27.58
N ILE A 47 3.12 -14.07 26.87
CA ILE A 47 2.67 -13.80 25.49
C ILE A 47 3.01 -14.98 24.56
N GLU A 48 4.12 -15.69 24.80
CA GLU A 48 4.52 -16.88 24.06
C GLU A 48 3.54 -18.03 24.23
N ASP A 49 3.09 -18.28 25.46
CA ASP A 49 2.07 -19.32 25.74
C ASP A 49 0.75 -19.00 25.01
N GLN A 50 0.35 -17.72 25.00
CA GLN A 50 -0.84 -17.27 24.28
C GLN A 50 -0.67 -17.40 22.76
N MET A 51 0.50 -17.04 22.23
CA MET A 51 0.80 -17.18 20.81
C MET A 51 0.78 -18.64 20.36
N GLU A 52 1.32 -19.57 21.17
CA GLU A 52 1.30 -21.00 20.82
C GLU A 52 -0.14 -21.52 20.72
N ARG A 53 -0.98 -21.21 21.73
CA ARG A 53 -2.40 -21.57 21.73
C ARG A 53 -3.14 -20.97 20.53
N ALA A 54 -2.88 -19.71 20.24
CA ALA A 54 -3.45 -19.00 19.11
C ALA A 54 -3.02 -19.61 17.76
N TYR A 55 -1.75 -20.01 17.65
CA TYR A 55 -1.22 -20.63 16.44
C TYR A 55 -1.79 -22.04 16.21
N GLU A 56 -2.00 -22.83 17.27
CA GLU A 56 -2.71 -24.11 17.17
C GLU A 56 -4.15 -23.94 16.66
N GLN A 57 -4.87 -22.95 17.18
CA GLN A 57 -6.22 -22.62 16.73
C GLN A 57 -6.24 -22.15 15.27
N TYR A 58 -5.30 -21.29 14.88
CA TYR A 58 -5.11 -20.87 13.50
C TYR A 58 -4.86 -22.06 12.56
N LYS A 59 -3.97 -22.99 12.95
CA LYS A 59 -3.68 -24.20 12.16
C LYS A 59 -4.88 -25.14 12.05
N SER A 60 -5.80 -25.13 13.02
CA SER A 60 -7.02 -25.94 12.98
C SER A 60 -8.08 -25.42 12.00
N CYS A 61 -7.94 -24.19 11.50
CA CYS A 61 -8.85 -23.61 10.51
C CYS A 61 -8.62 -24.23 9.12
N GLU A 62 -9.68 -24.81 8.54
CA GLU A 62 -9.60 -25.62 7.32
C GLU A 62 -9.39 -24.80 6.03
N SER A 63 -9.69 -23.50 6.05
CA SER A 63 -9.58 -22.62 4.88
C SER A 63 -8.97 -21.27 5.22
N ASN A 64 -8.43 -20.58 4.21
CA ASN A 64 -7.82 -19.26 4.38
C ASN A 64 -8.83 -18.23 4.90
N ILE A 65 -10.09 -18.27 4.44
CA ILE A 65 -11.13 -17.36 4.94
C ILE A 65 -11.48 -17.62 6.42
N LEU A 66 -11.45 -18.89 6.87
CA LEU A 66 -11.62 -19.21 8.29
C LEU A 66 -10.42 -18.76 9.12
N LYS A 67 -9.20 -18.88 8.58
CA LYS A 67 -7.99 -18.32 9.19
C LYS A 67 -8.07 -16.80 9.31
N ASN A 68 -8.53 -16.10 8.27
CA ASN A 68 -8.77 -14.65 8.31
C ASN A 68 -9.81 -14.30 9.37
N SER A 69 -10.96 -14.98 9.39
CA SER A 69 -12.01 -14.76 10.39
C SER A 69 -11.53 -14.99 11.82
N PHE A 70 -10.67 -15.99 12.04
CA PHE A 70 -10.02 -16.23 13.33
C PHE A 70 -9.10 -15.06 13.73
N LEU A 71 -8.26 -14.59 12.81
CA LEU A 71 -7.36 -13.45 13.06
C LEU A 71 -8.15 -12.15 13.32
N GLN A 72 -9.24 -11.89 12.59
CA GLN A 72 -10.11 -10.75 12.85
C GLN A 72 -10.81 -10.85 14.20
N SER A 73 -11.28 -12.05 14.58
CA SER A 73 -11.84 -12.29 15.91
C SER A 73 -10.80 -12.03 17.02
N MET A 74 -9.54 -12.40 16.79
CA MET A 74 -8.45 -12.14 17.73
C MET A 74 -8.14 -10.64 17.83
N LYS A 75 -8.08 -9.93 16.71
CA LYS A 75 -7.92 -8.47 16.68
C LYS A 75 -9.04 -7.78 17.46
N ALA A 76 -10.28 -8.23 17.32
CA ALA A 76 -11.41 -7.68 18.08
C ALA A 76 -11.33 -7.93 19.60
N GLN A 77 -10.43 -8.81 20.06
CA GLN A 77 -10.29 -9.21 21.46
C GLN A 77 -8.99 -8.73 22.12
N ASN A 78 -7.85 -8.72 21.41
CA ASN A 78 -6.54 -8.48 21.99
C ASN A 78 -5.53 -8.07 20.90
N TRP A 79 -5.27 -6.76 20.78
CA TRP A 79 -4.38 -6.21 19.76
C TRP A 79 -2.94 -6.69 19.94
N THR A 80 -2.42 -6.66 21.17
CA THR A 80 -1.02 -7.04 21.42
C THR A 80 -0.77 -8.48 20.98
N LEU A 81 -1.66 -9.42 21.32
CA LEU A 81 -1.53 -10.82 20.90
C LEU A 81 -1.67 -10.99 19.38
N PHE A 82 -2.66 -10.31 18.77
CA PHE A 82 -2.87 -10.33 17.32
C PHE A 82 -1.61 -9.90 16.55
N TYR A 83 -1.05 -8.74 16.90
CA TYR A 83 0.14 -8.22 16.24
C TYR A 83 1.39 -9.07 16.55
N ALA A 84 1.56 -9.58 17.78
CA ALA A 84 2.69 -10.43 18.12
C ALA A 84 2.69 -11.76 17.34
N LEU A 85 1.50 -12.37 17.17
CA LEU A 85 1.35 -13.59 16.38
C LEU A 85 1.69 -13.34 14.91
N LEU A 86 1.18 -12.26 14.34
CA LEU A 86 1.45 -11.86 12.96
C LEU A 86 2.92 -11.52 12.73
N GLU A 87 3.57 -10.81 13.66
CA GLU A 87 5.01 -10.52 13.57
C GLU A 87 5.85 -11.81 13.57
N LYS A 88 5.51 -12.77 14.43
CA LYS A 88 6.22 -14.05 14.52
C LYS A 88 6.03 -14.93 13.26
N HIS A 89 4.87 -14.86 12.61
CA HIS A 89 4.50 -15.68 11.46
C HIS A 89 4.25 -14.85 10.19
N LEU A 90 4.98 -13.75 10.01
CA LEU A 90 4.69 -12.72 9.01
C LEU A 90 4.51 -13.28 7.60
N LEU A 91 5.48 -14.04 7.09
CA LEU A 91 5.42 -14.60 5.73
C LEU A 91 4.24 -15.56 5.53
N GLU A 92 3.86 -16.31 6.58
CA GLU A 92 2.75 -17.27 6.52
C GLU A 92 1.38 -16.57 6.56
N MET A 93 1.24 -15.56 7.43
CA MET A 93 -0.05 -14.93 7.72
C MET A 93 -0.33 -13.67 6.89
N PHE A 94 0.69 -13.04 6.29
CA PHE A 94 0.51 -11.90 5.39
C PHE A 94 -0.55 -12.15 4.30
N PRO A 95 -0.51 -13.26 3.51
CA PRO A 95 -1.52 -13.51 2.48
C PRO A 95 -2.93 -13.84 3.04
N ILE A 96 -3.07 -13.97 4.36
CA ILE A 96 -4.36 -14.19 5.04
C ILE A 96 -5.00 -12.86 5.45
N ILE A 97 -4.21 -11.89 5.93
CA ILE A 97 -4.69 -10.56 6.37
C ILE A 97 -4.60 -9.48 5.28
N TYR A 98 -4.10 -9.85 4.11
CA TYR A 98 -3.97 -9.02 2.94
C TYR A 98 -4.26 -9.86 1.69
N THR A 99 -3.78 -9.45 0.53
CA THR A 99 -4.02 -10.18 -0.71
C THR A 99 -3.36 -11.57 -0.70
N PRO A 100 -4.04 -12.61 -1.20
CA PRO A 100 -5.37 -12.57 -1.85
C PRO A 100 -6.56 -12.73 -0.90
N THR A 101 -6.40 -13.31 0.30
CA THR A 101 -7.54 -13.74 1.15
C THR A 101 -8.41 -12.58 1.62
N GLU A 102 -7.80 -11.41 1.87
CA GLU A 102 -8.54 -10.23 2.30
C GLU A 102 -9.52 -9.74 1.23
N ALA A 103 -9.25 -9.99 -0.06
CA ALA A 103 -10.21 -9.69 -1.13
C ALA A 103 -11.49 -10.53 -0.97
N ASP A 104 -11.36 -11.83 -0.69
CA ASP A 104 -12.50 -12.72 -0.43
C ASP A 104 -13.28 -12.27 0.83
N ALA A 105 -12.57 -11.81 1.86
CA ALA A 105 -13.18 -11.28 3.08
C ALA A 105 -13.96 -9.98 2.82
N ILE A 106 -13.43 -9.10 1.96
CA ILE A 106 -14.08 -7.86 1.54
C ILE A 106 -15.32 -8.15 0.67
N GLU A 107 -15.23 -9.04 -0.31
CA GLU A 107 -16.41 -9.44 -1.12
C GLU A 107 -17.50 -10.07 -0.24
N GLY A 108 -17.09 -10.88 0.75
CA GLY A 108 -17.98 -11.52 1.72
C GLY A 108 -18.37 -10.63 2.91
N TYR A 109 -17.97 -9.36 2.95
CA TYR A 109 -17.97 -8.54 4.18
C TYR A 109 -19.33 -8.50 4.87
N SER A 110 -20.41 -8.32 4.11
CA SER A 110 -21.78 -8.23 4.63
C SER A 110 -22.23 -9.51 5.34
N HIS A 111 -21.77 -10.68 4.90
CA HIS A 111 -22.10 -11.98 5.51
C HIS A 111 -21.15 -12.34 6.66
N LEU A 112 -19.95 -11.77 6.65
CA LEU A 112 -18.91 -12.02 7.67
C LEU A 112 -18.97 -11.04 8.85
N PHE A 113 -19.67 -9.91 8.69
CA PHE A 113 -19.75 -8.84 9.68
C PHE A 113 -20.21 -9.33 11.06
N ARG A 114 -19.45 -8.93 12.09
CA ARG A 114 -19.76 -9.26 13.51
C ARG A 114 -19.59 -8.06 14.42
N ARG A 115 -18.54 -7.26 14.21
CA ARG A 115 -18.18 -6.09 15.02
C ARG A 115 -17.59 -5.04 14.10
N SER A 116 -17.79 -3.76 14.45
CA SER A 116 -17.16 -2.66 13.74
C SER A 116 -15.63 -2.76 13.76
N GLU A 117 -15.02 -2.50 12.60
CA GLU A 117 -13.56 -2.49 12.38
C GLU A 117 -12.97 -1.08 12.23
N GLY A 118 -13.81 -0.04 12.24
CA GLY A 118 -13.40 1.36 12.11
C GLY A 118 -14.60 2.31 12.02
N LEU A 119 -14.42 3.44 11.33
CA LEU A 119 -15.46 4.46 11.17
C LEU A 119 -16.12 4.37 9.79
N TYR A 120 -17.45 4.45 9.75
CA TYR A 120 -18.26 4.44 8.53
C TYR A 120 -18.94 5.78 8.40
N LEU A 121 -18.64 6.51 7.32
CA LEU A 121 -19.29 7.79 7.04
C LEU A 121 -20.16 7.63 5.81
N SER A 122 -21.46 7.88 5.97
CA SER A 122 -22.45 7.72 4.90
C SER A 122 -23.24 9.02 4.66
N PRO A 123 -23.64 9.34 3.41
CA PRO A 123 -24.37 10.56 3.08
C PRO A 123 -25.67 10.83 3.86
N PRO A 124 -26.51 9.82 4.19
CA PRO A 124 -27.71 10.06 4.99
C PRO A 124 -27.44 10.69 6.36
N GLU A 125 -26.26 10.40 6.94
CA GLU A 125 -25.82 10.91 8.24
C GLU A 125 -24.82 12.06 8.12
N ASP A 126 -24.70 12.68 6.94
CA ASP A 126 -23.72 13.76 6.70
C ASP A 126 -23.77 14.84 7.79
N ARG A 127 -24.96 15.23 8.25
CA ARG A 127 -25.13 16.24 9.32
C ARG A 127 -24.44 15.88 10.65
N HIS A 128 -24.23 14.59 10.93
CA HIS A 128 -23.59 14.06 12.15
C HIS A 128 -22.10 13.73 11.95
N MET A 129 -21.56 13.81 10.72
CA MET A 129 -20.18 13.42 10.40
C MET A 129 -19.11 14.02 11.34
N GLU A 130 -19.26 15.28 11.78
CA GLU A 130 -18.30 15.88 12.72
C GLU A 130 -18.38 15.25 14.11
N GLU A 131 -19.58 14.95 14.60
CA GLU A 131 -19.82 14.27 15.88
C GLU A 131 -19.22 12.87 15.85
N ASP A 132 -19.55 12.08 14.82
CA ASP A 132 -19.06 10.71 14.65
C ASP A 132 -17.54 10.66 14.49
N PHE A 133 -16.95 11.62 13.77
CA PHE A 133 -15.50 11.72 13.61
C PHE A 133 -14.79 12.07 14.93
N LEU A 134 -15.37 12.98 15.72
CA LEU A 134 -14.82 13.37 17.02
C LEU A 134 -14.91 12.24 18.04
N ASP A 135 -16.02 11.49 18.06
CA ASP A 135 -16.19 10.29 18.88
C ASP A 135 -15.14 9.22 18.53
N ALA A 136 -14.97 8.94 17.23
CA ALA A 136 -13.94 8.00 16.77
C ALA A 136 -12.51 8.45 17.13
N CYS A 137 -12.28 9.75 17.33
CA CYS A 137 -10.99 10.31 17.74
C CYS A 137 -10.86 10.50 19.26
N GLU A 138 -11.88 10.21 20.06
CA GLU A 138 -11.94 10.62 21.46
C GLU A 138 -10.72 10.10 22.24
N GLY A 139 -10.02 11.01 22.93
CA GLY A 139 -8.82 10.67 23.71
C GLY A 139 -7.58 10.31 22.89
N ARG A 140 -7.63 10.37 21.55
CA ARG A 140 -6.54 9.95 20.65
C ARG A 140 -6.02 11.09 19.79
N GLN A 141 -4.70 11.17 19.68
CA GLN A 141 -4.00 12.01 18.69
C GLN A 141 -3.54 11.09 17.56
N LEU A 142 -4.23 11.12 16.44
CA LEU A 142 -3.99 10.20 15.33
C LEU A 142 -2.73 10.59 14.56
N GLU A 143 -1.95 9.59 14.20
CA GLU A 143 -0.78 9.72 13.32
C GLU A 143 -1.10 9.22 11.91
N LEU A 144 -2.05 8.28 11.77
CA LEU A 144 -2.45 7.69 10.51
C LEU A 144 -3.97 7.55 10.39
N ILE A 145 -4.52 7.97 9.27
CA ILE A 145 -5.86 7.59 8.80
C ILE A 145 -5.71 6.90 7.47
N VAL A 146 -6.27 5.69 7.34
CA VAL A 146 -6.45 5.03 6.05
C VAL A 146 -7.92 5.07 5.70
N VAL A 147 -8.23 5.54 4.49
CA VAL A 147 -9.60 5.72 4.03
C VAL A 147 -9.79 5.21 2.60
N SER A 148 -10.95 4.60 2.36
CA SER A 148 -11.38 4.15 1.03
C SER A 148 -12.86 4.47 0.79
N ASP A 149 -13.22 4.78 -0.46
CA ASP A 149 -14.62 4.78 -0.92
C ASP A 149 -15.03 3.43 -1.57
N ALA A 150 -14.11 2.48 -1.64
CA ALA A 150 -14.29 1.14 -2.17
C ALA A 150 -14.71 1.04 -3.64
N GLU A 151 -14.57 2.10 -4.45
CA GLU A 151 -15.05 2.06 -5.84
C GLU A 151 -14.20 1.15 -6.73
N ALA A 152 -12.91 0.97 -6.41
CA ALA A 152 -11.98 0.21 -7.24
C ALA A 152 -11.05 -0.67 -6.39
N ILE A 153 -11.61 -1.53 -5.52
CA ILE A 153 -10.80 -2.43 -4.69
C ILE A 153 -10.07 -3.43 -5.58
N LEU A 154 -8.76 -3.24 -5.72
CA LEU A 154 -7.83 -4.14 -6.42
C LEU A 154 -8.43 -4.68 -7.75
N GLY A 155 -8.64 -5.99 -7.84
CA GLY A 155 -9.26 -6.66 -8.99
C GLY A 155 -10.73 -7.08 -8.78
N ILE A 156 -11.33 -6.75 -7.62
CA ILE A 156 -12.71 -7.11 -7.27
C ILE A 156 -13.69 -5.92 -7.42
N GLY A 157 -13.17 -4.72 -7.68
CA GLY A 157 -13.97 -3.56 -8.10
C GLY A 157 -14.76 -2.92 -6.96
N ASP A 158 -16.00 -2.55 -7.24
CA ASP A 158 -16.85 -1.78 -6.33
C ASP A 158 -17.42 -2.66 -5.20
N GLN A 159 -17.06 -2.35 -3.95
CA GLN A 159 -17.43 -3.15 -2.78
C GLN A 159 -18.23 -2.38 -1.70
N GLY A 160 -18.60 -1.12 -1.99
CA GLY A 160 -19.37 -0.27 -1.06
C GLY A 160 -18.80 -0.25 0.37
N SER A 161 -19.62 -0.58 1.36
CA SER A 161 -19.19 -0.62 2.78
C SER A 161 -18.08 -1.63 3.09
N GLY A 162 -17.82 -2.59 2.20
CA GLY A 162 -16.69 -3.52 2.30
C GLY A 162 -15.31 -2.85 2.28
N GLY A 163 -15.21 -1.60 1.83
CA GLY A 163 -13.95 -0.83 1.83
C GLY A 163 -13.33 -0.58 3.20
N ILE A 164 -14.06 -0.82 4.28
CA ILE A 164 -13.46 -0.81 5.61
C ILE A 164 -12.41 -1.92 5.75
N GLY A 165 -12.56 -3.06 5.06
CA GLY A 165 -11.62 -4.17 5.12
C GLY A 165 -10.24 -3.77 4.62
N ILE A 166 -10.14 -3.17 3.43
CA ILE A 166 -8.84 -2.74 2.90
C ILE A 166 -8.20 -1.63 3.76
N SER A 167 -9.00 -0.67 4.22
CA SER A 167 -8.53 0.41 5.09
C SER A 167 -7.93 -0.15 6.39
N THR A 168 -8.59 -1.16 6.95
CA THR A 168 -8.18 -1.87 8.16
C THR A 168 -6.92 -2.71 7.93
N ALA A 169 -6.86 -3.44 6.81
CA ALA A 169 -5.71 -4.27 6.45
C ALA A 169 -4.43 -3.43 6.25
N LYS A 170 -4.52 -2.30 5.53
CA LYS A 170 -3.40 -1.37 5.35
C LYS A 170 -2.90 -0.80 6.67
N ALA A 171 -3.81 -0.39 7.56
CA ALA A 171 -3.46 0.12 8.88
C ALA A 171 -2.76 -0.96 9.74
N VAL A 172 -3.19 -2.22 9.65
CA VAL A 172 -2.50 -3.36 10.29
C VAL A 172 -1.08 -3.51 9.78
N ILE A 173 -0.87 -3.43 8.46
CA ILE A 173 0.47 -3.56 7.86
C ILE A 173 1.37 -2.37 8.25
N TYR A 174 0.83 -1.15 8.38
CA TYR A 174 1.60 -0.03 8.93
C TYR A 174 2.14 -0.33 10.33
N SER A 175 1.33 -0.94 11.20
CA SER A 175 1.78 -1.34 12.53
C SER A 175 2.78 -2.50 12.49
N LEU A 176 2.56 -3.51 11.65
CA LEU A 176 3.45 -4.68 11.56
C LEU A 176 4.81 -4.35 10.95
N ILE A 177 4.82 -3.59 9.86
CA ILE A 177 6.00 -3.37 9.03
C ILE A 177 6.74 -2.10 9.42
N ALA A 178 6.02 -1.01 9.65
CA ALA A 178 6.61 0.27 10.02
C ALA A 178 6.65 0.52 11.54
N GLY A 179 5.89 -0.23 12.34
CA GLY A 179 5.78 0.03 13.78
C GLY A 179 4.99 1.30 14.09
N VAL A 180 4.00 1.67 13.26
CA VAL A 180 3.04 2.71 13.63
C VAL A 180 2.14 2.19 14.74
N ASP A 181 1.95 2.96 15.81
CA ASP A 181 1.13 2.54 16.95
C ASP A 181 -0.34 2.36 16.52
N PRO A 182 -0.93 1.16 16.65
CA PRO A 182 -2.31 0.92 16.22
C PRO A 182 -3.34 1.78 16.96
N ASP A 183 -3.07 2.26 18.19
CA ASP A 183 -3.98 3.19 18.88
C ASP A 183 -4.02 4.57 18.22
N LYS A 184 -2.98 4.92 17.46
CA LYS A 184 -2.89 6.18 16.69
C LYS A 184 -3.32 6.04 15.23
N CYS A 185 -3.88 4.89 14.87
CA CYS A 185 -4.44 4.60 13.57
C CYS A 185 -5.97 4.69 13.61
N LEU A 186 -6.58 5.09 12.49
CA LEU A 186 -8.02 4.99 12.26
C LEU A 186 -8.28 4.54 10.83
N ALA A 187 -9.00 3.43 10.68
CA ALA A 187 -9.53 2.97 9.40
C ALA A 187 -10.92 3.58 9.17
N ILE A 188 -11.17 4.07 7.96
CA ILE A 188 -12.41 4.75 7.59
C ILE A 188 -12.92 4.23 6.26
N THR A 189 -14.23 4.04 6.13
CA THR A 189 -14.88 3.90 4.81
C THR A 189 -15.84 5.05 4.56
N LEU A 190 -15.76 5.62 3.36
CA LEU A 190 -16.71 6.60 2.85
C LEU A 190 -17.78 5.85 2.03
N ASP A 191 -18.82 5.36 2.71
CA ASP A 191 -19.89 4.59 2.10
C ASP A 191 -20.88 5.52 1.37
N VAL A 192 -20.46 5.97 0.19
CA VAL A 192 -21.21 6.90 -0.66
C VAL A 192 -22.22 6.18 -1.57
N GLY A 193 -22.56 4.93 -1.25
CA GLY A 193 -23.33 4.02 -2.09
C GLY A 193 -22.43 3.10 -2.92
N THR A 194 -23.04 2.23 -3.73
CA THR A 194 -22.34 1.29 -4.61
C THR A 194 -23.08 1.13 -5.95
N ASN A 195 -22.33 0.95 -7.04
CA ASN A 195 -22.88 0.58 -8.34
C ASN A 195 -22.82 -0.94 -8.58
N ASN A 196 -22.30 -1.71 -7.62
CA ASN A 196 -22.29 -3.15 -7.70
C ASN A 196 -23.71 -3.69 -7.50
N LYS A 197 -24.32 -4.14 -8.60
CA LYS A 197 -25.69 -4.65 -8.60
C LYS A 197 -25.85 -5.87 -7.69
N SER A 198 -24.85 -6.75 -7.62
CA SER A 198 -24.90 -7.93 -6.76
C SER A 198 -25.01 -7.54 -5.28
N LEU A 199 -24.32 -6.48 -4.84
CA LEU A 199 -24.44 -5.96 -3.48
C LEU A 199 -25.79 -5.28 -3.24
N LEU A 200 -26.27 -4.49 -4.20
CA LEU A 200 -27.58 -3.82 -4.08
C LEU A 200 -28.73 -4.85 -3.99
N ASP A 201 -28.64 -5.95 -4.74
CA ASP A 201 -29.64 -7.02 -4.79
C ASP A 201 -29.50 -8.02 -3.61
N ASP A 202 -28.36 -8.06 -2.92
CA ASP A 202 -28.13 -8.95 -1.77
C ASP A 202 -28.91 -8.47 -0.53
N PRO A 203 -29.88 -9.23 0.02
CA PRO A 203 -30.65 -8.83 1.19
C PRO A 203 -29.82 -8.67 2.48
N LEU A 204 -28.60 -9.21 2.52
CA LEU A 204 -27.70 -9.07 3.66
C LEU A 204 -26.68 -7.94 3.51
N TYR A 205 -26.61 -7.27 2.35
CA TYR A 205 -25.75 -6.08 2.19
C TYR A 205 -26.01 -5.04 3.29
N ILE A 206 -24.97 -4.73 4.06
CA ILE A 206 -25.06 -3.87 5.25
C ILE A 206 -24.74 -2.40 4.97
N GLY A 207 -24.25 -2.10 3.77
CA GLY A 207 -23.90 -0.73 3.37
C GLY A 207 -25.07 0.11 2.90
N TYR A 208 -24.77 1.34 2.49
CA TYR A 208 -25.75 2.27 1.95
C TYR A 208 -26.31 1.77 0.61
N ARG A 209 -27.59 1.37 0.62
CA ARG A 209 -28.31 0.75 -0.52
C ARG A 209 -28.75 1.76 -1.58
N GLU A 210 -27.85 2.62 -2.01
CA GLU A 210 -28.06 3.56 -3.10
C GLU A 210 -26.92 3.48 -4.10
N LYS A 211 -27.17 3.96 -5.32
CA LYS A 211 -26.09 4.15 -6.30
C LYS A 211 -25.10 5.18 -5.79
N ARG A 212 -23.84 5.03 -6.22
CA ARG A 212 -22.77 5.94 -5.80
C ARG A 212 -23.11 7.40 -6.05
N LEU A 213 -22.83 8.25 -5.06
CA LEU A 213 -22.76 9.69 -5.27
C LEU A 213 -21.71 10.03 -6.33
N ARG A 214 -22.02 11.07 -7.12
CA ARG A 214 -21.17 11.59 -8.20
C ARG A 214 -21.18 13.11 -8.20
N GLY A 215 -20.19 13.71 -8.86
CA GLY A 215 -20.12 15.15 -9.08
C GLY A 215 -20.01 15.93 -7.77
N GLU A 216 -20.70 17.08 -7.71
CA GLU A 216 -20.63 18.01 -6.59
C GLU A 216 -21.07 17.40 -5.25
N PRO A 217 -22.16 16.61 -5.14
CA PRO A 217 -22.52 15.97 -3.88
C PRO A 217 -21.43 15.06 -3.31
N TYR A 218 -20.77 14.27 -4.16
CA TYR A 218 -19.62 13.45 -3.76
C TYR A 218 -18.46 14.32 -3.28
N ASP A 219 -18.11 15.35 -4.06
CA ASP A 219 -17.00 16.23 -3.73
C ASP A 219 -17.24 16.96 -2.41
N SER A 220 -18.45 17.46 -2.17
CA SER A 220 -18.84 18.14 -0.93
C SER A 220 -18.78 17.21 0.28
N PHE A 221 -19.21 15.96 0.15
CA PHE A 221 -19.10 14.95 1.20
C PHE A 221 -17.62 14.65 1.56
N VAL A 222 -16.77 14.39 0.56
CA VAL A 222 -15.34 14.11 0.80
C VAL A 222 -14.60 15.35 1.32
N ASN A 223 -14.94 16.55 0.84
CA ASN A 223 -14.37 17.81 1.36
C ASN A 223 -14.59 17.96 2.85
N LYS A 224 -15.83 17.72 3.30
CA LYS A 224 -16.18 17.86 4.71
C LYS A 224 -15.35 16.91 5.56
N PHE A 225 -15.24 15.64 5.16
CA PHE A 225 -14.38 14.67 5.82
C PHE A 225 -12.91 15.14 5.88
N VAL A 226 -12.32 15.54 4.76
CA VAL A 226 -10.92 15.99 4.71
C VAL A 226 -10.71 17.25 5.56
N ASP A 227 -11.68 18.17 5.59
CA ASP A 227 -11.62 19.37 6.42
C ASP A 227 -11.71 19.05 7.91
N LEU A 228 -12.48 18.02 8.31
CA LEU A 228 -12.48 17.51 9.70
C LEU A 228 -11.12 16.95 10.09
N VAL A 229 -10.50 16.13 9.24
CA VAL A 229 -9.13 15.63 9.46
C VAL A 229 -8.16 16.80 9.62
N ARG A 230 -8.22 17.80 8.74
CA ARG A 230 -7.34 18.98 8.82
C ARG A 230 -7.57 19.82 10.07
N LYS A 231 -8.81 19.95 10.52
CA LYS A 231 -9.20 20.75 11.70
C LYS A 231 -8.77 20.08 13.00
N HIS A 232 -9.06 18.79 13.14
CA HIS A 232 -8.94 18.09 14.42
C HIS A 232 -7.70 17.18 14.51
N GLN A 233 -7.18 16.71 13.38
CA GLN A 233 -6.03 15.80 13.27
C GLN A 233 -4.96 16.34 12.31
N SER A 234 -4.64 17.63 12.41
CA SER A 234 -3.81 18.39 11.44
C SER A 234 -2.40 17.84 11.15
N LYS A 235 -1.90 16.94 12.00
CA LYS A 235 -0.58 16.29 11.91
C LYS A 235 -0.62 14.88 11.35
N CYS A 236 -1.81 14.31 11.22
CA CYS A 236 -2.03 12.96 10.74
C CYS A 236 -1.62 12.84 9.26
N LEU A 237 -1.14 11.67 8.88
CA LEU A 237 -1.05 11.24 7.49
C LEU A 237 -2.39 10.69 7.05
N LEU A 238 -2.94 11.21 5.96
CA LEU A 238 -4.15 10.69 5.33
C LEU A 238 -3.80 9.85 4.10
N HIS A 239 -3.98 8.54 4.24
CA HIS A 239 -3.75 7.54 3.19
C HIS A 239 -5.06 7.25 2.47
N PHE A 240 -5.11 7.54 1.17
CA PHE A 240 -6.21 7.17 0.27
C PHE A 240 -5.93 5.83 -0.40
N GLU A 241 -6.91 4.93 -0.34
CA GLU A 241 -6.82 3.57 -0.88
C GLU A 241 -8.05 3.22 -1.71
N ASP A 242 -7.85 2.56 -2.86
CA ASP A 242 -8.89 1.92 -3.67
C ASP A 242 -10.05 2.83 -4.09
N PHE A 243 -9.73 4.12 -4.27
CA PHE A 243 -10.65 5.09 -4.85
C PHE A 243 -10.84 4.84 -6.34
N GLY A 244 -12.03 5.14 -6.85
CA GLY A 244 -12.31 5.08 -8.29
C GLY A 244 -11.31 5.92 -9.08
N VAL A 245 -10.81 5.40 -10.21
CA VAL A 245 -9.70 5.97 -11.01
C VAL A 245 -9.76 7.49 -11.15
N THR A 246 -10.89 8.02 -11.62
CA THR A 246 -11.11 9.45 -11.84
C THR A 246 -11.13 10.24 -10.53
N ASN A 247 -11.69 9.67 -9.46
CA ASN A 247 -11.76 10.31 -8.15
C ASN A 247 -10.40 10.32 -7.46
N ALA A 248 -9.63 9.23 -7.50
CA ALA A 248 -8.33 9.12 -6.85
C ALA A 248 -7.40 10.28 -7.24
N GLU A 249 -7.24 10.51 -8.54
CA GLU A 249 -6.40 11.60 -9.09
C GLU A 249 -6.93 12.99 -8.76
N LYS A 250 -8.25 13.19 -8.92
CA LYS A 250 -8.91 14.46 -8.60
C LYS A 250 -8.71 14.85 -7.13
N LEU A 251 -8.92 13.90 -6.21
CA LEU A 251 -8.81 14.12 -4.78
C LEU A 251 -7.34 14.32 -4.38
N LEU A 252 -6.42 13.49 -4.88
CA LEU A 252 -4.99 13.67 -4.64
C LEU A 252 -4.53 15.06 -5.07
N SER A 253 -4.85 15.48 -6.30
CA SER A 253 -4.50 16.80 -6.85
C SER A 253 -5.09 17.95 -6.03
N ARG A 254 -6.32 17.80 -5.55
CA ARG A 254 -7.05 18.82 -4.77
C ARG A 254 -6.45 19.05 -3.39
N TYR A 255 -6.00 17.99 -2.71
CA TYR A 255 -5.67 18.06 -1.29
C TYR A 255 -4.17 17.91 -0.96
N ARG A 256 -3.34 17.34 -1.83
CA ARG A 256 -1.90 17.11 -1.55
C ARG A 256 -1.08 18.36 -1.20
N LYS A 257 -1.57 19.55 -1.55
CA LYS A 257 -0.96 20.83 -1.19
C LYS A 257 -1.44 21.39 0.16
N LYS A 258 -2.52 20.83 0.73
CA LYS A 258 -3.25 21.35 1.90
C LYS A 258 -3.09 20.49 3.15
N HIS A 259 -2.67 19.23 2.99
CA HIS A 259 -2.48 18.26 4.07
C HIS A 259 -1.46 17.19 3.65
N CYS A 260 -0.95 16.42 4.61
CA CYS A 260 -0.11 15.25 4.32
C CYS A 260 -1.00 14.12 3.81
N ILE A 261 -1.09 14.02 2.48
CA ILE A 261 -1.91 13.03 1.79
C ILE A 261 -1.03 12.17 0.91
N PHE A 262 -1.30 10.88 0.95
CA PHE A 262 -0.67 9.85 0.13
C PHE A 262 -1.77 8.98 -0.47
N ASN A 263 -1.64 8.61 -1.74
CA ASN A 263 -2.50 7.60 -2.36
C ASN A 263 -1.62 6.43 -2.82
N ASP A 264 -1.86 5.23 -2.30
CA ASP A 264 -0.98 4.09 -2.56
C ASP A 264 -1.10 3.58 -4.00
N ASP A 265 -2.31 3.54 -4.54
CA ASP A 265 -2.57 3.04 -5.89
C ASP A 265 -1.84 3.83 -6.97
N ILE A 266 -1.75 5.14 -6.78
CA ILE A 266 -1.07 6.07 -7.70
C ILE A 266 0.41 6.18 -7.31
N GLN A 267 0.69 6.63 -6.09
CA GLN A 267 2.03 7.03 -5.68
C GLN A 267 2.86 5.87 -5.13
N GLY A 268 2.25 4.96 -4.38
CA GLY A 268 2.91 3.76 -3.85
C GLY A 268 3.33 2.79 -4.96
N THR A 269 2.40 2.46 -5.86
CA THR A 269 2.64 1.63 -7.05
C THR A 269 3.73 2.25 -7.94
N GLY A 270 3.67 3.57 -8.16
CA GLY A 270 4.71 4.29 -8.88
C GLY A 270 6.07 4.22 -8.18
N ALA A 271 6.11 4.35 -6.85
CA ALA A 271 7.33 4.36 -6.06
C ALA A 271 8.03 2.99 -6.02
N VAL A 272 7.29 1.89 -5.80
CA VAL A 272 7.89 0.54 -5.81
C VAL A 272 8.37 0.15 -7.21
N THR A 273 7.64 0.55 -8.25
CA THR A 273 8.05 0.34 -9.64
C THR A 273 9.31 1.14 -9.99
N LEU A 274 9.40 2.39 -9.53
CA LEU A 274 10.60 3.22 -9.66
C LEU A 274 11.80 2.59 -8.94
N ALA A 275 11.60 2.04 -7.74
CA ALA A 275 12.67 1.37 -7.00
C ALA A 275 13.22 0.16 -7.77
N ALA A 276 12.33 -0.72 -8.29
CA ALA A 276 12.73 -1.87 -9.10
C ALA A 276 13.43 -1.44 -10.40
N LEU A 277 12.92 -0.38 -11.05
CA LEU A 277 13.52 0.17 -12.26
C LEU A 277 14.92 0.74 -11.99
N GLN A 278 15.11 1.50 -10.90
CA GLN A 278 16.41 2.04 -10.53
C GLN A 278 17.42 0.93 -10.22
N ALA A 279 16.98 -0.15 -9.56
CA ALA A 279 17.81 -1.32 -9.33
C ALA A 279 18.22 -1.98 -10.67
N ALA A 280 17.27 -2.14 -11.60
CA ALA A 280 17.55 -2.68 -12.93
C ALA A 280 18.49 -1.77 -13.76
N ILE A 281 18.30 -0.46 -13.71
CA ILE A 281 19.14 0.54 -14.40
C ILE A 281 20.58 0.53 -13.86
N SER A 282 20.76 0.28 -12.57
CA SER A 282 22.09 0.10 -11.96
C SER A 282 22.83 -1.09 -12.58
N ILE A 283 22.11 -2.18 -12.87
CA ILE A 283 22.66 -3.38 -13.54
C ILE A 283 23.01 -3.10 -15.00
N THR A 284 22.14 -2.39 -15.73
CA THR A 284 22.40 -2.03 -17.14
C THR A 284 23.43 -0.91 -17.30
N LYS A 285 23.89 -0.30 -16.19
CA LYS A 285 24.85 0.81 -16.16
C LYS A 285 24.41 1.99 -17.03
N SER A 286 23.11 2.25 -17.08
CA SER A 286 22.49 3.39 -17.77
C SER A 286 21.94 4.39 -16.76
N SER A 287 21.29 5.47 -17.23
CA SER A 287 20.56 6.42 -16.39
C SER A 287 19.06 6.40 -16.69
N LEU A 288 18.25 7.04 -15.84
CA LEU A 288 16.81 7.21 -16.09
C LEU A 288 16.53 8.01 -17.38
N ARG A 289 17.46 8.89 -17.79
CA ARG A 289 17.35 9.71 -19.02
C ARG A 289 17.56 8.92 -20.32
N ASP A 290 18.19 7.75 -20.23
CA ASP A 290 18.49 6.94 -21.42
C ASP A 290 17.34 6.00 -21.78
N GLN A 291 16.30 5.96 -20.94
CA GLN A 291 15.26 4.95 -21.02
C GLN A 291 14.21 5.29 -22.08
N ARG A 292 13.70 4.25 -22.71
CA ARG A 292 12.53 4.32 -23.59
C ARG A 292 11.48 3.37 -23.00
N ILE A 293 10.44 3.95 -22.42
CA ILE A 293 9.52 3.27 -21.52
C ILE A 293 8.17 3.07 -22.22
N VAL A 294 7.77 1.81 -22.38
CA VAL A 294 6.43 1.46 -22.83
C VAL A 294 5.59 1.05 -21.63
N ILE A 295 4.43 1.67 -21.48
CA ILE A 295 3.41 1.31 -20.49
C ILE A 295 2.24 0.66 -21.24
N TYR A 296 1.99 -0.62 -20.98
CA TYR A 296 0.89 -1.38 -21.56
C TYR A 296 -0.25 -1.48 -20.54
N GLY A 297 -1.26 -0.62 -20.70
CA GLY A 297 -2.35 -0.38 -19.74
C GLY A 297 -2.31 1.05 -19.19
N ALA A 298 -3.18 1.94 -19.67
CA ALA A 298 -3.22 3.35 -19.28
C ALA A 298 -4.33 3.68 -18.25
N GLY A 299 -4.62 2.76 -17.33
CA GLY A 299 -5.52 3.00 -16.18
C GLY A 299 -4.80 3.68 -15.00
N SER A 300 -5.39 3.67 -13.78
CA SER A 300 -4.80 4.30 -12.58
C SER A 300 -3.35 3.93 -12.36
N ALA A 301 -3.06 2.62 -12.28
CA ALA A 301 -1.72 2.13 -11.97
C ALA A 301 -0.72 2.50 -13.07
N GLY A 302 -1.06 2.28 -14.34
CA GLY A 302 -0.17 2.60 -15.45
C GLY A 302 0.13 4.09 -15.58
N LEU A 303 -0.89 4.94 -15.42
CA LEU A 303 -0.72 6.39 -15.44
C LEU A 303 0.04 6.89 -14.21
N GLY A 304 -0.25 6.35 -13.02
CA GLY A 304 0.49 6.65 -11.78
C GLY A 304 1.99 6.30 -11.90
N ILE A 305 2.30 5.12 -12.44
CA ILE A 305 3.68 4.71 -12.76
C ILE A 305 4.30 5.68 -13.77
N ALA A 306 3.62 5.97 -14.89
CA ALA A 306 4.15 6.86 -15.92
C ALA A 306 4.50 8.25 -15.37
N ARG A 307 3.60 8.84 -14.57
CA ARG A 307 3.80 10.13 -13.90
C ARG A 307 4.97 10.08 -12.92
N GLN A 308 4.99 9.08 -12.03
CA GLN A 308 6.05 8.97 -11.03
C GLN A 308 7.43 8.79 -11.68
N LEU A 309 7.53 7.99 -12.74
CA LEU A 309 8.76 7.81 -13.49
C LEU A 309 9.16 9.08 -14.25
N ARG A 310 8.21 9.77 -14.89
CA ARG A 310 8.45 11.07 -15.56
C ARG A 310 8.98 12.11 -14.57
N ASP A 311 8.35 12.22 -13.40
CA ASP A 311 8.72 13.20 -12.39
C ASP A 311 10.09 12.87 -11.78
N ALA A 312 10.40 11.58 -11.57
CA ALA A 312 11.73 11.13 -11.17
C ALA A 312 12.80 11.45 -12.23
N ILE A 313 12.53 11.24 -13.51
CA ILE A 313 13.40 11.66 -14.62
C ILE A 313 13.64 13.17 -14.57
N SER A 314 12.59 13.98 -14.42
CA SER A 314 12.70 15.43 -14.33
C SER A 314 13.55 15.88 -13.14
N LEU A 315 13.39 15.24 -11.98
CA LEU A 315 14.16 15.51 -10.78
C LEU A 315 15.65 15.15 -10.94
N GLU A 316 15.97 13.99 -11.51
CA GLU A 316 17.36 13.52 -11.68
C GLU A 316 18.12 14.33 -12.75
N THR A 317 17.44 14.68 -13.84
CA THR A 317 18.07 15.32 -15.00
C THR A 317 18.06 16.85 -14.95
N GLY A 318 17.31 17.44 -14.03
CA GLY A 318 17.05 18.88 -14.00
C GLY A 318 16.22 19.39 -15.19
N VAL A 319 15.60 18.48 -15.96
CA VAL A 319 14.72 18.82 -17.07
C VAL A 319 13.49 19.53 -16.53
N LYS A 320 13.37 20.82 -16.86
CA LYS A 320 12.37 21.73 -16.29
C LYS A 320 10.96 21.53 -16.85
N SER A 321 10.81 20.82 -17.96
CA SER A 321 9.52 20.60 -18.62
C SER A 321 9.09 19.15 -18.54
N SER A 322 7.93 18.89 -17.93
CA SER A 322 7.28 17.57 -17.94
C SER A 322 7.10 17.04 -19.37
N ALA A 323 6.86 17.93 -20.35
CA ALA A 323 6.72 17.54 -21.75
C ALA A 323 8.00 16.99 -22.38
N GLU A 324 9.19 17.35 -21.88
CA GLU A 324 10.45 16.80 -22.38
C GLU A 324 10.71 15.42 -21.76
N ALA A 325 10.51 15.26 -20.45
CA ALA A 325 10.59 13.96 -19.77
C ALA A 325 9.55 12.97 -20.33
N GLY A 326 8.34 13.45 -20.60
CA GLY A 326 7.23 12.69 -21.17
C GLY A 326 7.56 12.04 -22.51
N ARG A 327 8.46 12.60 -23.33
CA ARG A 327 8.85 12.02 -24.65
C ARG A 327 9.48 10.62 -24.56
N GLN A 328 9.94 10.21 -23.38
CA GLN A 328 10.49 8.87 -23.14
C GLN A 328 9.39 7.81 -22.92
N PHE A 329 8.12 8.18 -22.94
CA PHE A 329 7.01 7.30 -22.62
C PHE A 329 6.14 6.99 -23.84
N TRP A 330 5.66 5.76 -23.94
CA TRP A 330 4.66 5.34 -24.93
C TRP A 330 3.60 4.52 -24.20
N LEU A 331 2.41 5.10 -24.03
CA LEU A 331 1.29 4.47 -23.36
C LEU A 331 0.41 3.78 -24.40
N ILE A 332 0.02 2.54 -24.11
CA ILE A 332 -0.86 1.73 -24.95
C ILE A 332 -2.08 1.34 -24.12
N ASP A 333 -3.28 1.55 -24.65
CA ASP A 333 -4.54 1.07 -24.05
C ASP A 333 -5.27 0.15 -25.05
N LYS A 334 -6.52 -0.24 -24.76
CA LYS A 334 -7.37 -1.07 -25.60
C LYS A 334 -7.54 -0.57 -27.05
N HIS A 335 -7.28 0.71 -27.29
CA HIS A 335 -7.35 1.35 -28.62
C HIS A 335 -5.98 1.42 -29.33
N GLY A 336 -4.93 0.82 -28.77
CA GLY A 336 -3.56 0.91 -29.27
C GLY A 336 -2.73 2.01 -28.60
N LEU A 337 -1.62 2.39 -29.23
CA LEU A 337 -0.80 3.53 -28.79
C LEU A 337 -1.65 4.80 -28.64
N ILE A 338 -1.51 5.50 -27.52
CA ILE A 338 -2.22 6.75 -27.27
C ILE A 338 -1.67 7.86 -28.16
N LYS A 339 -2.46 8.21 -29.18
CA LYS A 339 -2.15 9.25 -30.17
C LYS A 339 -3.30 10.26 -30.25
N LYS A 340 -3.02 11.47 -30.73
CA LYS A 340 -4.04 12.53 -30.89
C LYS A 340 -5.23 12.09 -31.79
N SER A 341 -4.98 11.27 -32.81
CA SER A 341 -5.97 10.74 -33.75
C SER A 341 -7.05 9.88 -33.10
N LEU A 342 -6.77 9.27 -31.93
CA LEU A 342 -7.78 8.48 -31.22
C LEU A 342 -8.99 9.32 -30.80
N GLY A 343 -8.82 10.64 -30.62
CA GLY A 343 -9.88 11.57 -30.22
C GLY A 343 -10.25 11.48 -28.73
N GLY A 344 -10.94 12.51 -28.24
CA GLY A 344 -11.23 12.67 -26.81
C GLY A 344 -12.09 11.57 -26.19
N ASP A 345 -12.92 10.87 -26.98
CA ASP A 345 -13.76 9.78 -26.46
C ASP A 345 -12.97 8.48 -26.19
N ASN A 346 -11.83 8.31 -26.86
CA ASN A 346 -10.97 7.12 -26.72
C ASN A 346 -9.71 7.38 -25.89
N ILE A 347 -9.42 8.64 -25.55
CA ILE A 347 -8.34 9.05 -24.66
C ILE A 347 -8.97 9.46 -23.33
N ARG A 348 -8.59 8.77 -22.25
CA ARG A 348 -9.03 9.13 -20.90
C ARG A 348 -8.61 10.58 -20.59
N SER A 349 -9.54 11.36 -20.06
CA SER A 349 -9.31 12.78 -19.69
C SER A 349 -8.17 12.99 -18.70
N GLU A 350 -7.83 11.94 -17.96
CA GLU A 350 -6.78 11.88 -16.97
C GLU A 350 -5.39 11.76 -17.61
N ILE A 351 -5.27 11.34 -18.87
CA ILE A 351 -3.95 11.20 -19.52
C ILE A 351 -3.37 12.58 -19.79
N ASP A 352 -2.17 12.83 -19.26
CA ASP A 352 -1.46 14.09 -19.48
C ASP A 352 -1.05 14.23 -20.97
N ASP A 353 -1.13 15.45 -21.50
CA ASP A 353 -0.79 15.77 -22.90
C ASP A 353 0.63 15.33 -23.31
N ASP A 354 1.55 15.23 -22.35
CA ASP A 354 2.94 14.82 -22.59
C ASP A 354 3.10 13.32 -22.88
N PHE A 355 2.10 12.51 -22.53
CA PHE A 355 2.02 11.09 -22.88
C PHE A 355 1.33 10.82 -24.21
N ILE A 356 0.61 11.80 -24.77
CA ILE A 356 -0.09 11.67 -26.05
C ILE A 356 0.91 11.87 -27.20
N ARG A 357 0.93 10.94 -28.16
CA ARG A 357 1.83 10.99 -29.33
C ARG A 357 1.16 11.66 -30.53
N ASP A 358 2.00 12.23 -31.39
CA ASP A 358 1.61 12.77 -32.69
C ASP A 358 1.57 11.63 -33.72
N GLU A 359 0.77 11.74 -34.78
CA GLU A 359 0.65 10.71 -35.82
C GLU A 359 1.95 10.52 -36.62
N ARG A 360 2.83 11.52 -36.58
CA ARG A 360 4.13 11.48 -37.28
C ARG A 360 4.94 10.26 -36.86
N GLY A 361 5.07 9.34 -37.80
CA GLY A 361 5.82 8.10 -37.64
C GLY A 361 4.95 6.89 -37.27
N TRP A 362 3.68 7.07 -36.93
CA TRP A 362 2.78 5.98 -36.53
C TRP A 362 1.63 5.75 -37.50
N GLY A 363 1.27 6.76 -38.30
CA GLY A 363 0.08 6.74 -39.17
C GLY A 363 -1.22 6.84 -38.36
N ASP A 364 -2.37 6.78 -39.05
CA ASP A 364 -3.69 6.97 -38.42
C ASP A 364 -4.29 5.65 -37.88
N ASP A 365 -3.78 4.50 -38.32
CA ASP A 365 -4.27 3.18 -37.90
C ASP A 365 -3.92 2.85 -36.44
N THR A 366 -4.64 1.87 -35.87
CA THR A 366 -4.34 1.34 -34.53
C THR A 366 -2.93 0.76 -34.50
N THR A 367 -2.08 1.32 -33.64
CA THR A 367 -0.71 0.84 -33.45
C THR A 367 -0.65 -0.18 -32.31
N SER A 368 -0.22 -1.39 -32.64
CA SER A 368 -0.08 -2.54 -31.71
C SER A 368 1.19 -2.46 -30.85
N LEU A 369 1.23 -3.25 -29.76
CA LEU A 369 2.41 -3.39 -28.90
C LEU A 369 3.66 -3.84 -29.68
N GLU A 370 3.52 -4.81 -30.59
CA GLU A 370 4.64 -5.30 -31.38
C GLU A 370 5.23 -4.22 -32.30
N GLU A 371 4.38 -3.39 -32.93
CA GLU A 371 4.81 -2.27 -33.77
C GLU A 371 5.52 -1.19 -32.95
N VAL A 372 4.96 -0.86 -31.78
CA VAL A 372 5.62 0.07 -30.84
C VAL A 372 7.01 -0.42 -30.46
N ILE A 373 7.16 -1.71 -30.14
CA ILE A 373 8.47 -2.27 -29.78
C ILE A 373 9.46 -2.20 -30.94
N LYS A 374 9.04 -2.56 -32.17
CA LYS A 374 9.91 -2.52 -33.35
C LYS A 374 10.42 -1.11 -33.66
N GLN A 375 9.56 -0.11 -33.49
CA GLN A 375 9.87 1.28 -33.84
C GLN A 375 10.62 2.02 -32.73
N VAL A 376 10.13 1.93 -31.48
CA VAL A 376 10.70 2.63 -30.32
C VAL A 376 11.96 1.94 -29.82
N LYS A 377 12.04 0.61 -29.99
CA LYS A 377 13.10 -0.23 -29.43
C LYS A 377 13.24 0.01 -27.92
N PRO A 378 12.16 -0.18 -27.13
CA PRO A 378 12.12 0.21 -25.74
C PRO A 378 13.17 -0.52 -24.90
N THR A 379 13.66 0.16 -23.88
CA THR A 379 14.53 -0.45 -22.86
C THR A 379 13.71 -1.02 -21.70
N VAL A 380 12.52 -0.47 -21.48
CA VAL A 380 11.61 -0.83 -20.38
C VAL A 380 10.21 -1.11 -20.94
N LEU A 381 9.61 -2.22 -20.53
CA LEU A 381 8.24 -2.59 -20.83
C LEU A 381 7.51 -2.91 -19.52
N ILE A 382 6.48 -2.14 -19.19
CA ILE A 382 5.68 -2.28 -17.97
C ILE A 382 4.24 -2.62 -18.35
N GLY A 383 3.67 -3.66 -17.77
CA GLY A 383 2.30 -4.12 -18.00
C GLY A 383 1.42 -3.88 -16.79
N THR A 384 0.30 -3.19 -16.99
CA THR A 384 -0.74 -2.91 -15.98
C THR A 384 -2.14 -3.00 -16.62
N SER A 385 -2.28 -3.91 -17.57
CA SER A 385 -3.40 -3.99 -18.51
C SER A 385 -4.49 -4.99 -18.12
N THR A 386 -4.18 -5.94 -17.23
CA THR A 386 -4.95 -7.17 -16.97
C THR A 386 -5.14 -8.10 -18.18
N HIS A 387 -4.48 -7.82 -19.30
CA HIS A 387 -4.53 -8.65 -20.52
C HIS A 387 -3.50 -9.78 -20.43
N ALA A 388 -3.93 -10.91 -19.88
CA ALA A 388 -3.10 -12.09 -19.71
C ALA A 388 -2.48 -12.56 -21.04
N GLY A 389 -1.16 -12.78 -21.05
CA GLY A 389 -0.43 -13.25 -22.23
C GLY A 389 -0.10 -12.17 -23.27
N ALA A 390 -0.37 -10.89 -22.99
CA ALA A 390 -0.02 -9.79 -23.89
C ALA A 390 1.49 -9.72 -24.19
N PHE A 391 2.36 -10.06 -23.23
CA PHE A 391 3.81 -10.09 -23.41
C PHE A 391 4.27 -11.46 -23.93
N ASN A 392 3.76 -11.84 -25.10
CA ASN A 392 4.03 -13.14 -25.71
C ASN A 392 5.51 -13.30 -26.18
N GLU A 393 5.84 -14.50 -26.67
CA GLU A 393 7.20 -14.82 -27.14
C GLU A 393 7.73 -13.86 -28.20
N ARG A 394 6.90 -13.39 -29.12
CA ARG A 394 7.31 -12.47 -30.19
C ARG A 394 7.68 -11.12 -29.60
N VAL A 395 6.88 -10.60 -28.68
CA VAL A 395 7.13 -9.35 -27.95
C VAL A 395 8.46 -9.41 -27.20
N VAL A 396 8.68 -10.45 -26.38
CA VAL A 396 9.90 -10.57 -25.56
C VAL A 396 11.14 -10.78 -26.42
N LYS A 397 11.07 -11.64 -27.45
CA LYS A 397 12.18 -11.85 -28.38
C LYS A 397 12.50 -10.60 -29.18
N GLU A 398 11.49 -9.86 -29.63
CA GLU A 398 11.69 -8.62 -30.37
C GLU A 398 12.37 -7.56 -29.51
N MET A 399 11.92 -7.38 -28.25
CA MET A 399 12.57 -6.47 -27.32
C MET A 399 14.04 -6.87 -27.07
N SER A 400 14.30 -8.16 -26.89
CA SER A 400 15.64 -8.72 -26.66
C SER A 400 16.60 -8.58 -27.85
N LYS A 401 16.13 -8.23 -29.05
CA LYS A 401 17.00 -7.93 -30.21
C LYS A 401 17.66 -6.57 -30.13
N HIS A 402 17.01 -5.61 -29.47
CA HIS A 402 17.39 -4.20 -29.50
C HIS A 402 18.18 -3.75 -28.28
N VAL A 403 18.10 -4.50 -27.17
CA VAL A 403 18.79 -4.19 -25.91
C VAL A 403 19.41 -5.46 -25.32
N GLU A 404 20.59 -5.32 -24.71
CA GLU A 404 21.32 -6.46 -24.13
C GLU A 404 20.56 -7.11 -22.97
N ARG A 405 19.96 -6.29 -22.10
CA ARG A 405 19.17 -6.74 -20.94
C ARG A 405 17.84 -6.00 -20.91
N PRO A 406 16.76 -6.55 -21.49
CA PRO A 406 15.46 -5.89 -21.48
C PRO A 406 14.88 -5.86 -20.06
N ILE A 407 14.31 -4.73 -19.65
CA ILE A 407 13.62 -4.59 -18.38
C ILE A 407 12.13 -4.82 -18.62
N ILE A 408 11.56 -5.90 -18.07
CA ILE A 408 10.19 -6.34 -18.39
C ILE A 408 9.42 -6.58 -17.08
N PHE A 409 8.44 -5.72 -16.81
CA PHE A 409 7.65 -5.72 -15.57
C PHE A 409 6.18 -6.04 -15.85
N PRO A 410 5.74 -7.31 -15.82
CA PRO A 410 4.32 -7.64 -15.94
C PRO A 410 3.63 -7.53 -14.56
N LEU A 411 3.04 -6.38 -14.28
CA LEU A 411 2.56 -5.98 -12.95
C LEU A 411 1.07 -6.28 -12.70
N SER A 412 0.34 -6.82 -13.66
CA SER A 412 -1.08 -7.12 -13.47
C SER A 412 -1.32 -8.22 -12.42
N ASN A 413 -2.29 -7.97 -11.53
CA ASN A 413 -2.73 -8.84 -10.45
C ASN A 413 -4.14 -9.38 -10.68
N PRO A 414 -4.50 -10.57 -10.17
CA PRO A 414 -3.61 -11.59 -9.60
C PRO A 414 -2.81 -12.32 -10.71
N THR A 415 -2.00 -13.33 -10.35
CA THR A 415 -1.09 -14.07 -11.26
C THR A 415 -1.73 -14.54 -12.59
N ARG A 416 -3.04 -14.84 -12.62
CA ARG A 416 -3.79 -15.24 -13.83
C ARG A 416 -3.98 -14.10 -14.85
N LEU A 417 -3.87 -12.85 -14.42
CA LEU A 417 -4.01 -11.64 -15.26
C LEU A 417 -2.66 -11.04 -15.66
N CYS A 418 -1.55 -11.62 -15.19
CA CYS A 418 -0.19 -11.20 -15.49
C CYS A 418 0.10 -11.26 -17.01
N GLU A 419 0.70 -10.20 -17.57
CA GLU A 419 0.93 -10.07 -19.01
C GLU A 419 1.82 -11.18 -19.58
N ALA A 420 2.75 -11.70 -18.78
CA ALA A 420 3.48 -12.93 -19.07
C ALA A 420 4.08 -13.55 -17.80
N GLN A 421 4.19 -14.87 -17.80
CA GLN A 421 4.80 -15.61 -16.71
C GLN A 421 6.31 -15.36 -16.68
N PRO A 422 6.94 -15.11 -15.51
CA PRO A 422 8.38 -14.86 -15.42
C PRO A 422 9.25 -15.98 -16.01
N LYS A 423 8.84 -17.24 -15.87
CA LYS A 423 9.55 -18.39 -16.45
C LYS A 423 9.65 -18.29 -17.98
N ASP A 424 8.60 -17.77 -18.61
CA ASP A 424 8.52 -17.66 -20.06
C ASP A 424 9.32 -16.45 -20.54
N ILE A 425 9.23 -15.31 -19.84
CA ILE A 425 10.08 -14.14 -20.10
C ILE A 425 11.57 -14.52 -19.99
N ASN A 426 11.95 -15.23 -18.93
CA ASN A 426 13.33 -15.63 -18.70
C ASN A 426 13.84 -16.57 -19.81
N ARG A 427 13.02 -17.53 -20.24
CA ARG A 427 13.34 -18.43 -21.36
C ARG A 427 13.43 -17.68 -22.69
N TRP A 428 12.43 -16.86 -23.02
CA TRP A 428 12.34 -16.18 -24.32
C TRP A 428 13.41 -15.09 -24.50
N SER A 429 13.94 -14.55 -23.40
CA SER A 429 15.05 -13.59 -23.38
C SER A 429 16.43 -14.24 -23.20
N ASP A 430 16.51 -15.57 -23.14
CA ASP A 430 17.77 -16.29 -22.91
C ASP A 430 18.47 -15.88 -21.59
N GLY A 431 17.70 -15.70 -20.52
CA GLY A 431 18.19 -15.31 -19.20
C GLY A 431 18.58 -13.83 -19.07
N LYS A 432 18.35 -13.01 -20.09
CA LYS A 432 18.83 -11.62 -20.13
C LYS A 432 17.87 -10.63 -19.47
N ALA A 433 16.57 -10.93 -19.46
CA ALA A 433 15.56 -10.01 -18.95
C ALA A 433 15.74 -9.75 -17.44
N LEU A 434 15.55 -8.49 -17.05
CA LEU A 434 15.44 -8.08 -15.66
C LEU A 434 13.94 -7.97 -15.33
N ILE A 435 13.46 -8.76 -14.37
CA ILE A 435 12.03 -9.04 -14.19
C ILE A 435 11.58 -8.65 -12.78
N ALA A 436 10.46 -7.95 -12.71
CA ALA A 436 9.68 -7.74 -11.49
C ALA A 436 8.18 -7.88 -11.80
N THR A 437 7.41 -8.49 -10.92
CA THR A 437 5.98 -8.79 -11.13
C THR A 437 5.10 -8.13 -10.09
N GLY A 438 3.81 -7.99 -10.37
CA GLY A 438 2.85 -7.45 -9.39
C GLY A 438 2.43 -8.46 -8.31
N SER A 439 2.48 -9.75 -8.66
CA SER A 439 2.14 -10.88 -7.78
C SER A 439 3.38 -11.74 -7.50
N PRO A 440 3.38 -12.54 -6.42
CA PRO A 440 4.48 -13.46 -6.12
C PRO A 440 4.55 -14.60 -7.15
N PHE A 441 5.78 -14.96 -7.55
CA PHE A 441 6.07 -16.13 -8.37
C PHE A 441 7.24 -16.94 -7.78
N PRO A 442 7.25 -18.27 -7.97
CA PRO A 442 8.40 -19.07 -7.56
C PRO A 442 9.66 -18.67 -8.34
N PRO A 443 10.86 -18.87 -7.77
CA PRO A 443 12.11 -18.66 -8.49
C PRO A 443 12.18 -19.51 -9.77
N VAL A 444 12.73 -18.93 -10.84
CA VAL A 444 12.80 -19.54 -12.17
C VAL A 444 14.22 -19.97 -12.51
N ASP A 445 14.38 -21.02 -13.32
CA ASP A 445 15.70 -21.46 -13.76
C ASP A 445 16.32 -20.43 -14.70
N ILE A 446 17.60 -20.13 -14.50
CA ILE A 446 18.37 -19.27 -15.40
C ILE A 446 18.89 -20.13 -16.55
N PRO A 447 18.53 -19.82 -17.82
CA PRO A 447 19.05 -20.54 -18.98
C PRO A 447 20.57 -20.67 -18.93
N HIS A 448 21.07 -21.87 -19.23
CA HIS A 448 22.50 -22.17 -19.27
C HIS A 448 23.25 -22.03 -17.92
N ALA A 449 22.54 -21.81 -16.81
CA ALA A 449 23.13 -21.78 -15.47
C ALA A 449 22.44 -22.80 -14.55
N ASN A 450 23.21 -23.45 -13.67
CA ASN A 450 22.65 -24.27 -12.59
C ASN A 450 22.25 -23.39 -11.39
N LYS A 451 21.46 -22.35 -11.62
CA LYS A 451 21.03 -21.34 -10.66
C LYS A 451 19.58 -20.93 -10.91
N LYS A 452 18.94 -20.40 -9.87
CA LYS A 452 17.60 -19.82 -9.96
C LYS A 452 17.64 -18.31 -9.81
N TYR A 453 16.77 -17.64 -10.56
CA TYR A 453 16.49 -16.23 -10.44
C TYR A 453 15.24 -16.04 -9.57
N VAL A 454 15.41 -15.37 -8.43
CA VAL A 454 14.31 -14.96 -7.56
C VAL A 454 13.63 -13.75 -8.19
N ILE A 455 12.34 -13.89 -8.50
CA ILE A 455 11.55 -12.85 -9.13
C ILE A 455 11.13 -11.82 -8.08
N ALA A 456 11.46 -10.56 -8.33
CA ALA A 456 11.03 -9.47 -7.49
C ALA A 456 9.51 -9.28 -7.58
N GLU A 457 8.85 -9.05 -6.45
CA GLU A 457 7.46 -8.63 -6.39
C GLU A 457 7.42 -7.12 -6.12
N CYS A 458 6.81 -6.35 -7.00
CA CYS A 458 6.48 -4.93 -6.81
C CYS A 458 5.32 -4.81 -5.81
N ASN A 459 5.48 -5.36 -4.62
CA ASN A 459 4.49 -5.29 -3.56
C ASN A 459 4.59 -3.92 -2.88
N ASN A 460 3.49 -3.15 -2.89
CA ASN A 460 3.46 -1.83 -2.27
C ASN A 460 3.82 -1.86 -0.77
N ALA A 461 3.62 -2.99 -0.07
CA ALA A 461 3.99 -3.14 1.33
C ALA A 461 5.52 -3.08 1.59
N LEU A 462 6.35 -3.15 0.54
CA LEU A 462 7.79 -2.85 0.64
C LEU A 462 8.11 -1.36 0.70
N ILE A 463 7.15 -0.47 0.45
CA ILE A 463 7.41 0.98 0.37
C ILE A 463 6.46 1.85 1.15
N TYR A 464 5.14 1.65 1.06
CA TYR A 464 4.18 2.58 1.65
C TYR A 464 4.28 2.66 3.19
N PRO A 465 4.60 1.58 3.94
CA PRO A 465 4.79 1.68 5.38
C PRO A 465 5.94 2.63 5.71
N GLY A 466 7.05 2.54 4.98
CA GLY A 466 8.22 3.40 5.12
C GLY A 466 7.95 4.85 4.71
N LEU A 467 7.26 5.07 3.58
CA LEU A 467 6.82 6.40 3.17
C LEU A 467 5.98 7.07 4.26
N GLY A 468 4.98 6.34 4.78
CA GLY A 468 4.10 6.89 5.81
C GLY A 468 4.81 7.10 7.14
N LEU A 469 5.63 6.15 7.59
CA LEU A 469 6.41 6.32 8.82
C LEU A 469 7.35 7.53 8.73
N GLY A 470 8.04 7.73 7.61
CA GLY A 470 8.91 8.89 7.43
C GLY A 470 8.15 10.21 7.52
N ALA A 471 6.96 10.27 6.92
CA ALA A 471 6.08 11.44 7.02
C ALA A 471 5.55 11.67 8.44
N ILE A 472 5.16 10.60 9.14
CA ILE A 472 4.69 10.64 10.55
C ILE A 472 5.82 11.12 11.48
N LEU A 473 7.03 10.55 11.33
CA LEU A 473 8.20 10.97 12.10
C LEU A 473 8.52 12.45 11.86
N ALA A 474 8.34 12.95 10.63
CA ALA A 474 8.55 14.36 10.33
C ALA A 474 7.40 15.28 10.81
N GLU A 475 6.25 14.73 11.25
CA GLU A 475 4.98 15.45 11.30
C GLU A 475 4.76 16.28 10.03
N ALA A 476 5.03 15.67 8.86
CA ALA A 476 5.12 16.39 7.59
C ALA A 476 3.84 17.18 7.32
N SER A 477 3.98 18.39 6.78
CA SER A 477 2.83 19.23 6.38
C SER A 477 2.19 18.77 5.06
N LYS A 478 2.96 18.08 4.22
CA LYS A 478 2.56 17.49 2.93
C LYS A 478 3.49 16.33 2.59
N MET A 479 3.02 15.37 1.79
CA MET A 479 3.87 14.36 1.14
C MET A 479 4.34 14.94 -0.21
N THR A 480 5.64 15.14 -0.39
CA THR A 480 6.21 15.70 -1.63
C THR A 480 6.65 14.60 -2.59
N ASP A 481 6.75 14.93 -3.89
CA ASP A 481 7.28 13.97 -4.87
C ASP A 481 8.74 13.60 -4.59
N LYS A 482 9.54 14.53 -4.03
CA LYS A 482 10.92 14.25 -3.63
C LYS A 482 10.99 13.30 -2.44
N MET A 483 10.11 13.43 -1.45
CA MET A 483 10.02 12.47 -0.34
C MET A 483 9.76 11.05 -0.86
N ILE A 484 8.82 10.91 -1.79
CA ILE A 484 8.48 9.62 -2.41
C ILE A 484 9.65 9.09 -3.24
N ALA A 485 10.27 9.94 -4.07
CA ALA A 485 11.45 9.58 -4.87
C ALA A 485 12.64 9.16 -3.99
N ALA A 486 12.88 9.84 -2.86
CA ALA A 486 13.92 9.49 -1.90
C ALA A 486 13.65 8.11 -1.26
N GLY A 487 12.38 7.82 -0.93
CA GLY A 487 11.96 6.51 -0.45
C GLY A 487 12.18 5.41 -1.50
N ALA A 488 11.74 5.63 -2.73
CA ALA A 488 11.92 4.70 -3.86
C ALA A 488 13.40 4.45 -4.16
N GLN A 489 14.21 5.51 -4.18
CA GLN A 489 15.65 5.43 -4.36
C GLN A 489 16.30 4.61 -3.26
N ARG A 490 15.89 4.80 -2.00
CA ARG A 490 16.41 4.01 -0.89
C ARG A 490 16.04 2.54 -1.02
N LEU A 491 14.80 2.23 -1.38
CA LEU A 491 14.37 0.85 -1.63
C LEU A 491 15.19 0.19 -2.76
N GLY A 492 15.36 0.89 -3.89
CA GLY A 492 16.16 0.40 -5.02
C GLY A 492 17.63 0.17 -4.66
N GLN A 493 18.21 1.02 -3.80
CA GLN A 493 19.58 0.82 -3.28
C GLN A 493 19.69 -0.44 -2.42
N LEU A 494 18.63 -0.84 -1.71
CA LEU A 494 18.62 -2.04 -0.86
C LEU A 494 18.41 -3.33 -1.67
N ALA A 495 18.10 -3.23 -2.96
CA ALA A 495 17.88 -4.40 -3.81
C ALA A 495 19.11 -5.35 -3.82
N PRO A 496 18.91 -6.67 -3.70
CA PRO A 496 20.00 -7.65 -3.73
C PRO A 496 20.90 -7.55 -4.96
N CYS A 497 20.35 -7.27 -6.15
CA CYS A 497 21.14 -7.09 -7.36
C CYS A 497 22.11 -5.90 -7.28
N VAL A 498 21.73 -4.82 -6.58
CA VAL A 498 22.56 -3.63 -6.38
C VAL A 498 23.61 -3.88 -5.29
N GLN A 499 23.19 -4.43 -4.15
CA GLN A 499 24.08 -4.73 -3.01
C GLN A 499 25.19 -5.73 -3.41
N GLU A 500 24.83 -6.76 -4.16
CA GLU A 500 25.78 -7.80 -4.61
C GLU A 500 26.42 -7.50 -5.98
N LYS A 501 25.98 -6.44 -6.67
CA LYS A 501 26.38 -6.12 -8.06
C LYS A 501 26.20 -7.32 -9.01
N ASN A 502 25.10 -8.05 -8.84
CA ASN A 502 24.84 -9.30 -9.54
C ASN A 502 23.49 -9.24 -10.27
N PRO A 503 23.46 -9.32 -11.61
CA PRO A 503 22.22 -9.27 -12.38
C PRO A 503 21.28 -10.45 -12.16
N ASP A 504 21.77 -11.56 -11.61
CA ASP A 504 20.99 -12.79 -11.38
C ASP A 504 20.24 -12.75 -10.04
N LYS A 505 20.32 -11.63 -9.31
CA LYS A 505 19.66 -11.41 -8.02
C LYS A 505 18.41 -10.55 -8.18
N SER A 506 17.51 -10.64 -7.20
CA SER A 506 16.24 -9.92 -7.20
C SER A 506 16.42 -8.39 -7.32
N LEU A 507 15.49 -7.75 -8.03
CA LEU A 507 15.42 -6.30 -8.21
C LEU A 507 14.82 -5.56 -7.00
N LEU A 508 14.24 -6.28 -6.05
CA LEU A 508 13.70 -5.76 -4.80
C LEU A 508 14.11 -6.68 -3.63
N PRO A 509 14.20 -6.14 -2.39
CA PRO A 509 14.38 -6.95 -1.19
C PRO A 509 13.29 -8.01 -1.01
N ASP A 510 13.61 -9.05 -0.23
CA ASP A 510 12.63 -10.07 0.15
C ASP A 510 11.61 -9.48 1.14
N PHE A 511 10.36 -9.97 1.09
CA PHE A 511 9.32 -9.51 2.00
C PHE A 511 9.63 -9.86 3.47
N GLY A 512 10.44 -10.89 3.74
CA GLY A 512 10.94 -11.23 5.07
C GLY A 512 11.75 -10.11 5.72
N ASP A 513 12.37 -9.23 4.91
CA ASP A 513 13.16 -8.10 5.38
C ASP A 513 12.34 -6.79 5.45
N ALA A 514 11.02 -6.85 5.20
CA ALA A 514 10.18 -5.66 5.00
C ALA A 514 10.23 -4.67 6.18
N GLN A 515 10.36 -5.14 7.43
CA GLN A 515 10.45 -4.26 8.60
C GLN A 515 11.72 -3.39 8.59
N GLU A 516 12.87 -3.98 8.27
CA GLU A 516 14.15 -3.27 8.21
C GLU A 516 14.22 -2.37 6.97
N VAL A 517 13.75 -2.89 5.83
CA VAL A 517 13.67 -2.16 4.57
C VAL A 517 12.80 -0.90 4.71
N ASN A 518 11.59 -1.03 5.26
CA ASN A 518 10.69 0.12 5.43
C ASN A 518 11.22 1.12 6.47
N PHE A 519 11.98 0.67 7.47
CA PHE A 519 12.64 1.59 8.39
C PHE A 519 13.71 2.44 7.69
N GLU A 520 14.52 1.83 6.81
CA GLU A 520 15.48 2.56 5.99
C GLU A 520 14.81 3.53 5.02
N VAL A 521 13.71 3.13 4.38
CA VAL A 521 12.88 4.00 3.54
C VAL A 521 12.35 5.18 4.36
N ALA A 522 11.83 4.95 5.57
CA ALA A 522 11.32 6.00 6.45
C ALA A 522 12.39 7.03 6.82
N LEU A 523 13.63 6.59 7.06
CA LEU A 523 14.75 7.49 7.34
C LEU A 523 15.09 8.36 6.11
N ALA A 524 15.05 7.80 4.89
CA ALA A 524 15.27 8.59 3.68
C ALA A 524 14.17 9.66 3.50
N VAL A 525 12.92 9.28 3.69
CA VAL A 525 11.75 10.17 3.60
C VAL A 525 11.80 11.27 4.67
N LEU A 526 12.14 10.92 5.92
CA LEU A 526 12.31 11.87 7.01
C LEU A 526 13.39 12.90 6.69
N ASN A 527 14.55 12.46 6.20
CA ASN A 527 15.64 13.36 5.83
C ASN A 527 15.21 14.30 4.70
N GLN A 528 14.49 13.79 3.70
CA GLN A 528 13.99 14.62 2.60
C GLN A 528 12.96 15.65 3.08
N ALA A 529 12.09 15.28 4.03
CA ALA A 529 11.11 16.19 4.62
C ALA A 529 11.77 17.34 5.41
N ILE A 530 12.89 17.06 6.07
CA ILE A 530 13.71 18.07 6.77
C ILE A 530 14.36 19.00 5.76
N GLU A 531 14.99 18.44 4.71
CA GLU A 531 15.66 19.21 3.66
C GLU A 531 14.72 20.17 2.93
N GLU A 532 13.49 19.72 2.62
CA GLU A 532 12.49 20.56 1.97
C GLU A 532 11.75 21.52 2.90
N GLY A 533 12.06 21.49 4.21
CA GLY A 533 11.42 22.36 5.21
C GLY A 533 9.93 22.06 5.41
N VAL A 534 9.48 20.84 5.10
CA VAL A 534 8.07 20.42 5.27
C VAL A 534 7.81 19.68 6.58
N SER A 535 8.87 19.31 7.29
CA SER A 535 8.83 18.75 8.66
C SER A 535 8.34 19.81 9.67
N ARG A 536 7.38 19.44 10.51
CA ARG A 536 6.90 20.29 11.63
C ARG A 536 7.49 19.87 12.98
N ARG A 537 8.20 18.75 13.02
CA ARG A 537 8.69 18.17 14.25
C ARG A 537 9.97 18.85 14.75
N LYS A 538 10.02 19.16 16.04
CA LYS A 538 11.09 19.97 16.67
C LYS A 538 12.10 19.16 17.48
N ASP A 539 11.75 17.94 17.88
CA ASP A 539 12.59 17.06 18.71
C ASP A 539 13.47 16.10 17.89
N ILE A 540 13.59 16.30 16.58
CA ILE A 540 14.44 15.46 15.73
C ILE A 540 15.93 15.74 16.05
N PRO A 541 16.73 14.72 16.41
CA PRO A 541 18.16 14.90 16.66
C PRO A 541 18.93 15.32 15.40
N LYS A 542 20.00 16.10 15.60
CA LYS A 542 20.81 16.66 14.50
C LYS A 542 21.79 15.67 13.88
N THR A 543 22.29 14.70 14.64
CA THR A 543 23.24 13.71 14.12
C THR A 543 22.47 12.53 13.51
N LYS A 544 23.01 11.93 12.46
CA LYS A 544 22.40 10.76 11.81
C LYS A 544 22.21 9.59 12.79
N GLN A 545 23.19 9.33 13.65
CA GLN A 545 23.14 8.21 14.59
C GLN A 545 22.06 8.44 15.67
N ASP A 546 21.97 9.65 16.22
CA ASP A 546 20.95 9.97 17.22
C ASP A 546 19.55 9.98 16.59
N MET A 547 19.41 10.45 15.35
CA MET A 547 18.15 10.42 14.60
C MET A 547 17.68 8.97 14.40
N ILE A 548 18.57 8.05 14.04
CA ILE A 548 18.24 6.62 13.89
C ILE A 548 17.75 6.06 15.22
N GLN A 549 18.45 6.32 16.33
CA GLN A 549 18.02 5.81 17.64
C GLN A 549 16.70 6.43 18.08
N TRP A 550 16.52 7.73 17.89
CA TRP A 550 15.25 8.41 18.14
C TRP A 550 14.11 7.82 17.30
N ALA A 551 14.32 7.59 16.00
CA ALA A 551 13.29 7.00 15.14
C ALA A 551 12.94 5.56 15.59
N LYS A 552 13.93 4.77 16.04
CA LYS A 552 13.68 3.44 16.63
C LYS A 552 12.81 3.51 17.88
N THR A 553 13.01 4.49 18.76
CA THR A 553 12.16 4.64 19.98
C THR A 553 10.75 5.12 19.69
N LYS A 554 10.46 5.64 18.50
CA LYS A 554 9.11 6.01 18.07
C LYS A 554 8.32 4.84 17.48
N ARG A 555 8.95 3.71 17.15
CA ARG A 555 8.24 2.55 16.63
C ARG A 555 7.58 1.77 17.78
N TRP A 556 6.31 1.45 17.58
CA TRP A 556 5.56 0.54 18.40
C TRP A 556 6.02 -0.90 18.21
N SER A 557 5.87 -1.73 19.24
CA SER A 557 6.11 -3.17 19.19
C SER A 557 5.05 -3.89 20.03
N PRO A 558 4.58 -5.08 19.62
CA PRO A 558 3.49 -5.80 20.29
C PRO A 558 3.98 -6.50 21.56
N LYS A 559 4.18 -5.73 22.63
CA LYS A 559 4.57 -6.26 23.94
C LYS A 559 3.59 -5.79 25.00
N TYR A 560 3.23 -6.70 25.90
CA TYR A 560 2.49 -6.32 27.09
C TYR A 560 3.33 -5.40 27.96
N VAL A 561 2.76 -4.26 28.32
CA VAL A 561 3.32 -3.30 29.27
C VAL A 561 2.58 -3.41 30.59
N ASP A 562 3.25 -3.21 31.73
CA ASP A 562 2.58 -3.24 33.02
C ASP A 562 1.50 -2.18 33.12
N PHE A 563 0.34 -2.53 33.68
CA PHE A 563 -0.73 -1.58 33.94
C PHE A 563 -0.83 -1.24 35.43
N GLU A 564 -1.17 0.01 35.69
CA GLU A 564 -1.54 0.52 37.00
C GLU A 564 -2.96 1.09 36.89
N PHE A 565 -3.84 0.73 37.82
CA PHE A 565 -5.18 1.27 37.80
C PHE A 565 -5.18 2.74 38.25
N ASP A 566 -5.73 3.61 37.41
CA ASP A 566 -5.94 5.02 37.69
C ASP A 566 -7.29 5.43 37.07
N PRO A 567 -8.31 5.87 37.85
CA PRO A 567 -9.61 6.29 37.32
C PRO A 567 -9.55 7.34 36.20
N ASP A 568 -8.48 8.14 36.21
CA ASP A 568 -8.20 9.21 35.24
C ASP A 568 -7.20 8.76 34.15
N GLY A 569 -6.81 7.49 34.16
CA GLY A 569 -5.97 6.87 33.15
C GLY A 569 -6.68 6.67 31.81
N LEU A 570 -5.99 6.02 30.88
CA LEU A 570 -6.51 5.74 29.53
C LEU A 570 -7.79 4.90 29.60
N LYS A 571 -8.73 5.21 28.71
CA LYS A 571 -10.04 4.56 28.60
C LYS A 571 -10.29 4.07 27.19
#